data_AF-A0A950AZ13-F1
#
_entry.id   AF-A0A950AZ13-F1
#
_cell.length_a   1.000
_cell.length_b   1.000
_cell.length_c   1.000
_cell.angle_alpha   90.00
_cell.angle_beta   90.00
_cell.angle_gamma   90.00
#
_symmetry.space_group_name_H-M   'P 1'
#
loop_
_entity.id
_entity.type
_entity.pdbx_description
1 polymer ?
#
loop_
_entity_poly.entity_id
_entity_poly.type
_entity_poly.pdbx_seq_one_letter_code
_entity_poly.pdbx_strand_id
1 'polypeptide(L)'
;MDPEPIAAVFGAVPHQVCTFHVLREVVNALLSAVAQERKRLAAGAPKLPRGRPGSKAARRAAGRKKRIEQKVGDLFAHRSVFVQRRLSPSERATLQRITRGLPQLRRLRALMEEVYRLFDRRCRTATALAKLADLRRRLRRFGWLGAVLKKLLSPGLEKALVFLDERLLGATSNAVERGNRRDRKMQKTVYRVRTQRAIEGRLGLDLQRERQGDGRANTTRTLHKARAA
;
A
#
# COMPACT_ATOMS: atom_id res chain seq x y z
N MET A 1 5.21 18.82 -4.13
CA MET A 1 4.30 19.97 -4.19
C MET A 1 3.46 19.96 -2.95
N ASP A 2 3.66 20.97 -2.13
CA ASP A 2 2.76 21.32 -1.04
C ASP A 2 1.58 21.96 -1.75
N PRO A 3 0.34 21.54 -1.52
CA PRO A 3 -0.78 22.21 -2.15
C PRO A 3 -0.76 23.66 -1.67
N GLU A 4 -0.69 24.60 -2.60
CA GLU A 4 -0.65 26.06 -2.41
C GLU A 4 -1.57 26.58 -1.28
N PRO A 5 -2.80 26.04 -1.08
CA PRO A 5 -3.64 26.42 0.05
C PRO A 5 -3.07 26.11 1.45
N ILE A 6 -2.30 25.02 1.61
CA ILE A 6 -1.70 24.67 2.91
C ILE A 6 -0.58 25.65 3.25
N ALA A 7 0.25 26.00 2.26
CA ALA A 7 1.33 26.96 2.44
C ALA A 7 0.80 28.36 2.77
N ALA A 8 -0.33 28.78 2.17
CA ALA A 8 -0.95 30.07 2.46
C ALA A 8 -1.44 30.19 3.92
N VAL A 9 -1.95 29.10 4.51
CA VAL A 9 -2.52 29.12 5.86
C VAL A 9 -1.46 28.86 6.95
N PHE A 10 -0.56 27.90 6.71
CA PHE A 10 0.37 27.41 7.73
C PHE A 10 1.82 27.81 7.48
N GLY A 11 2.12 28.49 6.38
CA GLY A 11 3.49 28.86 6.00
C GLY A 11 4.35 27.65 5.64
N ALA A 12 5.67 27.81 5.80
CA ALA A 12 6.67 26.79 5.46
C ALA A 12 6.83 25.71 6.55
N VAL A 13 5.71 25.15 7.05
CA VAL A 13 5.76 24.09 8.07
C VAL A 13 5.92 22.70 7.43
N PRO A 14 6.74 21.81 8.02
CA PRO A 14 6.79 20.41 7.61
C PRO A 14 5.42 19.76 7.77
N HIS A 15 4.91 19.17 6.68
CA HIS A 15 3.64 18.45 6.69
C HIS A 15 3.87 16.99 6.31
N GLN A 16 3.19 16.11 7.03
CA GLN A 16 3.20 14.69 6.75
C GLN A 16 2.17 14.37 5.66
N VAL A 17 2.55 13.58 4.66
CA VAL A 17 1.56 12.94 3.77
C VAL A 17 1.08 11.63 4.38
N CYS A 18 -0.18 11.28 4.15
CA CYS A 18 -0.78 10.09 4.74
C CYS A 18 0.01 8.80 4.40
N THR A 19 0.59 8.17 5.42
CA THR A 19 1.30 6.88 5.33
C THR A 19 0.48 5.81 4.63
N PHE A 20 -0.84 5.78 4.84
CA PHE A 20 -1.73 4.82 4.19
C PHE A 20 -1.72 4.97 2.66
N HIS A 21 -1.79 6.21 2.15
CA HIS A 21 -1.80 6.45 0.70
C HIS A 21 -0.48 6.04 0.07
N VAL A 22 0.64 6.38 0.72
CA VAL A 22 1.97 5.98 0.26
C VAL A 22 2.12 4.46 0.27
N LEU A 23 1.76 3.78 1.36
CA LEU A 23 1.81 2.31 1.43
C LEU A 23 0.91 1.67 0.38
N ARG A 24 -0.30 2.18 0.15
CA ARG A 24 -1.21 1.67 -0.89
C ARG A 24 -0.58 1.76 -2.27
N GLU A 25 0.05 2.89 -2.60
CA GLU A 25 0.74 3.06 -3.88
C GLU A 25 1.92 2.08 -4.03
N VAL A 26 2.72 1.90 -2.98
CA VAL A 26 3.82 0.94 -2.98
C VAL A 26 3.33 -0.51 -3.16
N VAL A 27 2.26 -0.88 -2.43
CA VAL A 27 1.61 -2.19 -2.56
C VAL A 27 1.17 -2.44 -4.00
N ASN A 28 0.51 -1.47 -4.63
CA ASN A 28 0.06 -1.59 -6.02
C ASN A 28 1.22 -1.73 -7.00
N ALA A 29 2.29 -0.96 -6.80
CA ALA A 29 3.50 -1.05 -7.61
C ALA A 29 4.16 -2.44 -7.49
N LEU A 30 4.26 -2.95 -6.26
CA LEU A 30 4.84 -4.27 -6.01
C LEU A 30 4.01 -5.40 -6.61
N LEU A 31 2.68 -5.35 -6.46
CA LEU A 31 1.77 -6.31 -7.10
C LEU A 31 1.88 -6.25 -8.63
N SER A 32 2.07 -5.06 -9.19
CA SER A 32 2.32 -4.89 -10.62
C SER A 32 3.64 -5.54 -11.05
N ALA A 33 4.70 -5.42 -10.24
CA ALA A 33 5.98 -6.11 -10.48
C ALA A 33 5.82 -7.65 -10.45
N VAL A 34 5.09 -8.18 -9.47
CA VAL A 34 4.77 -9.62 -9.38
C VAL A 34 3.97 -10.06 -10.61
N ALA A 35 3.01 -9.25 -11.06
CA ALA A 35 2.23 -9.53 -12.26
C ALA A 35 3.10 -9.54 -13.53
N GLN A 36 4.09 -8.66 -13.65
CA GLN A 36 5.05 -8.66 -14.75
C GLN A 36 5.93 -9.91 -14.74
N GLU A 37 6.44 -10.32 -13.58
CA GLU A 37 7.22 -11.56 -13.45
C GLU A 37 6.38 -12.80 -13.81
N ARG A 38 5.10 -12.82 -13.42
CA ARG A 38 4.15 -13.85 -13.85
C ARG A 38 3.98 -13.89 -15.37
N LYS A 39 3.85 -12.73 -16.02
CA LYS A 39 3.76 -12.64 -17.49
C LYS A 39 5.04 -13.13 -18.18
N ARG A 40 6.22 -12.74 -17.68
CA ARG A 40 7.52 -13.23 -18.18
C ARG A 40 7.65 -14.74 -18.06
N LEU A 41 7.26 -15.29 -16.91
CA LEU A 41 7.26 -16.74 -16.68
C LEU A 41 6.33 -17.47 -17.66
N ALA A 42 5.12 -16.95 -17.88
CA ALA A 42 4.17 -17.51 -18.84
C ALA A 42 4.70 -17.46 -20.28
N ALA A 43 5.35 -16.37 -20.68
CA ALA A 43 5.95 -16.23 -22.01
C ALA A 43 7.10 -17.23 -22.27
N GLY A 44 7.79 -17.69 -21.21
CA GLY A 44 8.83 -18.72 -21.28
C GLY A 44 8.30 -20.16 -21.38
N ALA A 45 6.98 -20.37 -21.43
CA ALA A 45 6.39 -21.69 -21.62
C ALA A 45 6.64 -22.20 -23.05
N PRO A 46 7.03 -23.48 -23.23
CA PRO A 46 7.23 -24.03 -24.58
C PRO A 46 5.90 -24.09 -25.35
N LYS A 47 5.93 -23.69 -26.62
CA LYS A 47 4.82 -23.91 -27.55
C LYS A 47 4.75 -25.40 -27.88
N LEU A 48 3.55 -25.97 -27.86
CA LEU A 48 3.33 -27.40 -28.14
C LEU A 48 2.42 -27.55 -29.36
N PRO A 49 2.69 -28.51 -30.24
CA PRO A 49 1.77 -28.86 -31.32
C PRO A 49 0.48 -29.44 -30.75
N ARG A 50 -0.58 -29.44 -31.56
CA ARG A 50 -1.86 -30.07 -31.23
C ARG A 50 -1.69 -31.60 -31.21
N GLY A 51 -2.35 -32.28 -30.28
CA GLY A 51 -2.33 -33.75 -30.18
C GLY A 51 -1.50 -34.31 -29.01
N ARG A 52 -1.47 -35.64 -28.89
CA ARG A 52 -0.81 -36.34 -27.78
C ARG A 52 0.73 -36.33 -27.96
N PRO A 53 1.53 -36.09 -26.91
CA PRO A 53 2.99 -36.11 -27.03
C PRO A 53 3.55 -37.51 -27.35
N GLY A 54 3.93 -37.72 -28.61
CA GLY A 54 4.48 -39.00 -29.08
C GLY A 54 5.90 -39.27 -28.58
N SER A 55 6.81 -38.29 -28.67
CA SER A 55 8.23 -38.45 -28.34
C SER A 55 8.59 -38.13 -26.89
N LYS A 56 9.74 -38.64 -26.41
CA LYS A 56 10.29 -38.33 -25.08
C LYS A 56 10.54 -36.83 -24.90
N ALA A 57 11.01 -36.15 -25.95
CA ALA A 57 11.21 -34.69 -25.95
C ALA A 57 9.88 -33.93 -25.84
N ALA A 58 8.85 -34.34 -26.60
CA ALA A 58 7.52 -33.74 -26.53
C ALA A 58 6.87 -33.93 -25.14
N ARG A 59 7.02 -35.11 -24.52
CA ARG A 59 6.55 -35.38 -23.15
C ARG A 59 7.25 -34.47 -22.13
N ARG A 60 8.57 -34.27 -22.25
CA ARG A 60 9.35 -33.36 -21.40
C ARG A 60 8.89 -31.90 -21.56
N ALA A 61 8.65 -31.45 -22.79
CA ALA A 61 8.15 -30.11 -23.07
C ALA A 61 6.74 -29.89 -22.50
N ALA A 62 5.84 -30.87 -22.65
CA ALA A 62 4.51 -30.85 -22.05
C ALA A 62 4.55 -30.77 -20.52
N GLY A 63 5.41 -31.56 -19.87
CA GLY A 63 5.62 -31.50 -18.42
C GLY A 63 6.18 -30.15 -17.97
N ARG A 64 7.11 -29.56 -18.73
CA ARG A 64 7.63 -28.21 -18.45
C ARG A 64 6.54 -27.15 -18.55
N LYS A 65 5.68 -27.20 -19.60
CA LYS A 65 4.54 -26.29 -19.76
C LYS A 65 3.59 -26.37 -18.57
N LYS A 66 3.16 -27.58 -18.18
CA LYS A 66 2.28 -27.80 -17.02
C LYS A 66 2.87 -27.22 -15.72
N ARG A 67 4.18 -27.40 -15.49
CA ARG A 67 4.86 -26.82 -14.32
C ARG A 67 4.85 -25.29 -14.33
N ILE A 68 5.07 -24.68 -15.50
CA ILE A 68 5.04 -23.22 -15.66
C ILE A 68 3.62 -22.69 -15.41
N GLU A 69 2.60 -23.33 -15.99
CA GLU A 69 1.19 -22.98 -15.79
C GLU A 69 0.76 -23.06 -14.34
N GLN A 70 1.08 -24.17 -13.65
CA GLN A 70 0.81 -24.31 -12.22
C GLN A 70 1.45 -23.17 -11.43
N LYS A 71 2.70 -22.85 -11.72
CA LYS A 71 3.42 -21.80 -11.01
C LYS A 71 2.87 -20.41 -11.27
N VAL A 72 2.43 -20.14 -12.51
CA VAL A 72 1.71 -18.91 -12.87
C VAL A 72 0.41 -18.80 -12.09
N GLY A 73 -0.35 -19.89 -11.97
CA GLY A 73 -1.57 -19.97 -11.16
C GLY A 73 -1.30 -19.71 -9.68
N ASP A 74 -0.31 -20.39 -9.11
CA ASP A 74 0.10 -20.22 -7.71
C ASP A 74 0.51 -18.78 -7.39
N LEU A 75 1.28 -18.13 -8.27
CA LEU A 75 1.67 -16.73 -8.10
C LEU A 75 0.48 -15.77 -8.12
N PHE A 76 -0.55 -16.07 -8.93
CA PHE A 76 -1.76 -15.27 -8.96
C PHE A 76 -2.63 -15.48 -7.71
N ALA A 77 -2.82 -16.73 -7.31
CA ALA A 77 -3.62 -17.11 -6.15
C ALA A 77 -3.05 -16.53 -4.85
N HIS A 78 -1.72 -16.62 -4.68
CA HIS A 78 -1.03 -16.20 -3.46
C HIS A 78 -0.37 -14.82 -3.58
N ARG A 79 -0.78 -13.97 -4.53
CA ARG A 79 -0.16 -12.63 -4.75
C ARG A 79 -0.14 -11.73 -3.50
N SER A 80 -1.10 -11.89 -2.59
CA SER A 80 -1.20 -11.10 -1.36
C SER A 80 -0.04 -11.33 -0.40
N VAL A 81 0.57 -12.53 -0.39
CA VAL A 81 1.69 -12.86 0.54
C VAL A 81 2.95 -12.03 0.26
N PHE A 82 3.06 -11.42 -0.92
CA PHE A 82 4.14 -10.49 -1.23
C PHE A 82 4.00 -9.16 -0.48
N VAL A 83 2.75 -8.74 -0.23
CA VAL A 83 2.43 -7.41 0.31
C VAL A 83 1.91 -7.42 1.74
N GLN A 84 1.56 -8.57 2.31
CA GLN A 84 1.14 -8.65 3.71
C GLN A 84 2.25 -8.19 4.69
N ARG A 85 1.84 -7.48 5.75
CA ARG A 85 2.78 -6.96 6.76
C ARG A 85 3.40 -8.07 7.61
N ARG A 86 2.59 -9.05 8.02
CA ARG A 86 3.00 -10.21 8.80
C ARG A 86 2.52 -11.45 8.07
N LEU A 87 3.38 -12.45 8.00
CA LEU A 87 3.06 -13.75 7.40
C LEU A 87 2.97 -14.79 8.51
N SER A 88 1.93 -15.61 8.46
CA SER A 88 1.86 -16.85 9.24
C SER A 88 2.96 -17.82 8.82
N PRO A 89 3.25 -18.86 9.61
CA PRO A 89 4.18 -19.92 9.19
C PRO A 89 3.79 -20.58 7.86
N SER A 90 2.50 -20.82 7.64
CA SER A 90 1.99 -21.43 6.40
C SER A 90 2.10 -20.50 5.19
N GLU A 91 1.88 -19.19 5.37
CA GLU A 91 2.10 -18.19 4.33
C GLU A 91 3.58 -18.07 3.96
N ARG A 92 4.49 -18.18 4.93
CA ARG A 92 5.95 -18.21 4.66
C ARG A 92 6.35 -19.44 3.88
N ALA A 93 5.86 -20.63 4.27
CA ALA A 93 6.10 -21.86 3.52
C ALA A 93 5.56 -21.77 2.08
N THR A 94 4.37 -21.19 1.92
CA THR A 94 3.77 -20.92 0.62
C THR A 94 4.64 -19.98 -0.22
N LEU A 95 5.06 -18.85 0.34
CA LEU A 95 5.95 -17.90 -0.32
C LEU A 95 7.26 -18.57 -0.75
N GLN A 96 7.89 -19.35 0.13
CA GLN A 96 9.12 -20.07 -0.20
C GLN A 96 8.92 -21.02 -1.38
N ARG A 97 7.81 -21.77 -1.39
CA ARG A 97 7.43 -22.71 -2.45
C ARG A 97 7.20 -22.00 -3.80
N ILE A 98 6.35 -20.96 -3.83
CA ILE A 98 6.00 -20.28 -5.09
C ILE A 98 7.17 -19.46 -5.68
N THR A 99 8.14 -19.06 -4.84
CA THR A 99 9.33 -18.33 -5.28
C THR A 99 10.57 -19.19 -5.56
N ARG A 100 10.50 -20.53 -5.41
CA ARG A 100 11.65 -21.42 -5.71
C ARG A 100 12.15 -21.21 -7.14
N GLY A 101 13.44 -20.98 -7.35
CA GLY A 101 14.01 -20.73 -8.69
C GLY A 101 13.62 -19.37 -9.31
N LEU A 102 13.02 -18.45 -8.54
CA LEU A 102 12.69 -17.08 -8.96
C LEU A 102 13.22 -16.07 -7.92
N PRO A 103 14.55 -15.88 -7.81
CA PRO A 103 15.16 -15.03 -6.78
C PRO A 103 14.66 -13.58 -6.81
N GLN A 104 14.24 -13.08 -7.97
CA GLN A 104 13.66 -11.75 -8.13
C GLN A 104 12.35 -11.56 -7.37
N LEU A 105 11.52 -12.60 -7.23
CA LEU A 105 10.29 -12.54 -6.45
C LEU A 105 10.59 -12.46 -4.94
N ARG A 106 11.65 -13.11 -4.47
CA ARG A 106 12.10 -12.99 -3.07
C ARG A 106 12.60 -11.58 -2.77
N ARG A 107 13.32 -10.96 -3.71
CA ARG A 107 13.76 -9.56 -3.60
C ARG A 107 12.57 -8.60 -3.52
N LEU A 108 11.52 -8.81 -4.32
CA LEU A 108 10.29 -8.04 -4.23
C LEU A 108 9.66 -8.14 -2.84
N ARG A 109 9.56 -9.34 -2.28
CA ARG A 109 9.04 -9.52 -0.92
C ARG A 109 9.91 -8.82 0.13
N ALA A 110 11.23 -9.01 0.09
CA ALA A 110 12.16 -8.40 1.02
C ALA A 110 12.05 -6.87 1.01
N LEU A 111 11.89 -6.30 -0.19
CA LEU A 111 11.66 -4.87 -0.36
C LEU A 111 10.37 -4.40 0.35
N MET A 112 9.27 -5.15 0.30
CA MET A 112 8.07 -4.79 1.05
C MET A 112 8.32 -4.78 2.57
N GLU A 113 9.08 -5.75 3.07
CA GLU A 113 9.42 -5.81 4.49
C GLU A 113 10.26 -4.62 4.92
N GLU A 114 11.23 -4.23 4.10
CA GLU A 114 12.02 -3.03 4.33
C GLU A 114 11.15 -1.76 4.34
N VAL A 115 10.21 -1.64 3.40
CA VAL A 115 9.24 -0.53 3.38
C VAL A 115 8.42 -0.51 4.67
N TYR A 116 7.90 -1.65 5.13
CA TYR A 116 7.17 -1.70 6.40
C TYR A 116 8.03 -1.34 7.61
N ARG A 117 9.33 -1.65 7.58
CA ARG A 117 10.28 -1.27 8.65
C ARG A 117 10.61 0.22 8.65
N LEU A 118 10.47 0.93 7.53
CA LEU A 118 10.63 2.40 7.50
C LEU A 118 9.60 3.08 8.40
N PHE A 119 8.40 2.52 8.49
CA PHE A 119 7.29 3.05 9.29
C PHE A 119 7.22 2.45 10.70
N ASP A 120 8.31 1.89 11.21
CA ASP A 120 8.40 1.46 12.61
C ASP A 120 8.62 2.68 13.51
N ARG A 121 7.66 2.97 14.40
CA ARG A 121 7.71 4.12 15.32
C ARG A 121 8.83 4.05 16.36
N ARG A 122 9.46 2.87 16.52
CA ARG A 122 10.67 2.73 17.34
C ARG A 122 11.90 3.33 16.66
N CYS A 123 11.83 3.62 15.37
CA CYS A 123 12.89 4.24 14.59
C CYS A 123 12.76 5.76 14.64
N ARG A 124 13.88 6.46 14.87
CA ARG A 124 13.94 7.92 14.68
C ARG A 124 13.69 8.28 13.22
N THR A 125 13.05 9.43 12.97
CA THR A 125 12.78 9.92 11.61
C THR A 125 14.05 9.99 10.76
N ALA A 126 15.14 10.54 11.32
CA ALA A 126 16.44 10.63 10.62
C ALA A 126 16.98 9.25 10.19
N THR A 127 16.86 8.23 11.05
CA THR A 127 17.29 6.86 10.73
C THR A 127 16.40 6.23 9.65
N ALA A 128 15.09 6.49 9.67
CA ALA A 128 14.18 6.03 8.62
C ALA A 128 14.52 6.67 7.27
N LEU A 129 14.86 7.96 7.23
CA LEU A 129 15.32 8.65 6.02
C LEU A 129 16.64 8.07 5.50
N ALA A 130 17.61 7.78 6.37
CA ALA A 130 18.86 7.12 5.97
C ALA A 130 18.62 5.72 5.36
N LYS A 131 17.75 4.91 5.99
CA LYS A 131 17.33 3.60 5.45
C LYS A 131 16.62 3.73 4.11
N LEU A 132 15.78 4.75 3.94
CA LEU A 132 15.11 5.05 2.67
C LEU A 132 16.14 5.42 1.58
N ALA A 133 17.14 6.23 1.90
CA ALA A 133 18.20 6.59 0.96
C ALA A 133 18.99 5.36 0.48
N ASP A 134 19.33 4.45 1.39
CA ASP A 134 19.96 3.17 1.03
C ASP A 134 19.05 2.28 0.16
N LEU A 135 17.78 2.13 0.55
CA LEU A 135 16.80 1.38 -0.22
C LEU A 135 16.69 1.93 -1.65
N ARG A 136 16.63 3.25 -1.82
CA ARG A 136 16.59 3.90 -3.14
C ARG A 136 17.87 3.67 -3.94
N ARG A 137 19.03 3.70 -3.29
CA ARG A 137 20.33 3.42 -3.94
C ARG A 137 20.38 2.00 -4.48
N ARG A 138 19.94 1.01 -3.69
CA ARG A 138 19.82 -0.38 -4.14
C ARG A 138 18.80 -0.53 -5.27
N LEU A 139 17.64 0.12 -5.16
CA LEU A 139 16.60 0.08 -6.18
C LEU A 139 17.05 0.61 -7.54
N ARG A 140 17.83 1.70 -7.57
CA ARG A 140 18.37 2.26 -8.82
C ARG A 140 19.26 1.29 -9.58
N ARG A 141 19.92 0.35 -8.89
CA ARG A 141 20.73 -0.71 -9.53
C ARG A 141 19.88 -1.76 -10.27
N PHE A 142 18.57 -1.81 -10.00
CA PHE A 142 17.66 -2.75 -10.65
C PHE A 142 16.79 -2.01 -11.67
N GLY A 143 17.28 -1.87 -12.92
CA GLY A 143 16.63 -1.05 -13.96
C GLY A 143 15.13 -1.33 -14.16
N TRP A 144 14.73 -2.61 -14.25
CA TRP A 144 13.32 -2.97 -14.44
C TRP A 144 12.45 -2.72 -13.19
N LEU A 145 13.02 -2.88 -11.99
CA LEU A 145 12.35 -2.62 -10.71
C LEU A 145 12.21 -1.13 -10.45
N GLY A 146 13.19 -0.33 -10.85
CA GLY A 146 13.18 1.13 -10.70
C GLY A 146 12.01 1.79 -11.44
N ALA A 147 11.67 1.30 -12.64
CA ALA A 147 10.51 1.79 -13.39
C ALA A 147 9.18 1.44 -12.68
N VAL A 148 9.05 0.20 -12.21
CA VAL A 148 7.84 -0.26 -11.50
C VAL A 148 7.71 0.41 -10.13
N LEU A 149 8.82 0.70 -9.47
CA LEU A 149 8.90 1.26 -8.13
C LEU A 149 9.30 2.75 -8.14
N LYS A 150 9.02 3.47 -9.24
CA LYS A 150 9.28 4.92 -9.37
C LYS A 150 8.68 5.72 -8.19
N LYS A 151 7.61 5.22 -7.57
CA LYS A 151 6.98 5.80 -6.39
C LYS A 151 7.81 5.67 -5.10
N LEU A 152 8.58 4.60 -4.93
CA LEU A 152 9.57 4.50 -3.84
C LEU A 152 10.72 5.51 -4.01
N LEU A 153 10.96 5.95 -5.24
CA LEU A 153 11.91 7.03 -5.54
C LEU A 153 11.29 8.41 -5.39
N SER A 154 9.98 8.53 -5.15
CA SER A 154 9.29 9.81 -5.05
C SER A 154 9.51 10.48 -3.69
N PRO A 155 9.54 11.82 -3.63
CA PRO A 155 9.69 12.57 -2.39
C PRO A 155 8.50 12.39 -1.42
N GLY A 156 7.35 11.90 -1.90
CA GLY A 156 6.19 11.62 -1.05
C GLY A 156 6.48 10.60 0.06
N LEU A 157 7.41 9.68 -0.17
CA LEU A 157 7.80 8.71 0.85
C LEU A 157 8.61 9.34 1.99
N GLU A 158 9.44 10.37 1.71
CA GLU A 158 10.13 11.13 2.78
C GLU A 158 9.12 11.91 3.60
N LYS A 159 8.17 12.57 2.94
CA LYS A 159 7.08 13.30 3.61
C LYS A 159 6.22 12.42 4.50
N ALA A 160 6.06 11.14 4.17
CA ALA A 160 5.29 10.21 5.00
C ALA A 160 6.03 9.83 6.31
N LEU A 161 7.35 9.98 6.32
CA LEU A 161 8.19 9.71 7.49
C LEU A 161 8.30 10.92 8.43
N VAL A 162 7.82 12.09 8.04
CA VAL A 162 7.76 13.27 8.90
C VAL A 162 6.92 12.94 10.14
N PHE A 163 7.43 13.27 11.33
CA PHE A 163 6.86 12.95 12.64
C PHE A 163 6.74 11.44 12.96
N LEU A 164 7.56 10.58 12.36
CA LEU A 164 7.51 9.12 12.59
C LEU A 164 7.66 8.74 14.07
N ASP A 165 8.62 9.39 14.75
CA ASP A 165 8.99 9.16 16.15
C ASP A 165 8.29 10.11 17.14
N GLU A 166 7.42 10.99 16.65
CA GLU A 166 6.61 11.84 17.53
C GLU A 166 5.58 10.97 18.26
N ARG A 167 5.62 10.97 19.60
CA ARG A 167 4.80 10.09 20.45
C ARG A 167 3.42 10.68 20.72
N LEU A 168 3.31 12.01 20.71
CA LEU A 168 2.06 12.72 20.97
C LEU A 168 1.11 12.71 19.77
N LEU A 169 1.65 12.47 18.56
CA LEU A 169 0.86 12.37 17.34
C LEU A 169 0.43 10.93 17.06
N GLY A 170 -0.78 10.76 16.53
CA GLY A 170 -1.24 9.48 16.01
C GLY A 170 -0.43 9.06 14.78
N ALA A 171 -0.16 7.76 14.64
CA ALA A 171 0.65 7.21 13.53
C ALA A 171 0.04 7.39 12.12
N THR A 172 -1.20 7.87 12.05
CA THR A 172 -1.95 7.98 10.80
C THR A 172 -2.78 9.25 10.80
N SER A 173 -2.79 9.96 9.67
CA SER A 173 -3.77 11.01 9.39
C SER A 173 -5.17 10.45 9.09
N ASN A 174 -5.49 9.21 9.49
CA ASN A 174 -6.78 8.58 9.22
C ASN A 174 -7.95 9.37 9.80
N ALA A 175 -7.76 10.06 10.92
CA ALA A 175 -8.77 10.97 11.47
C ALA A 175 -9.05 12.12 10.50
N VAL A 176 -8.01 12.82 10.05
CA VAL A 176 -8.09 13.89 9.05
C VAL A 176 -8.69 13.39 7.72
N GLU A 177 -8.23 12.25 7.21
CA GLU A 177 -8.76 11.69 5.95
C GLU A 177 -10.23 11.27 6.06
N ARG A 178 -10.65 10.72 7.22
CA ARG A 178 -12.05 10.41 7.49
C ARG A 178 -12.91 11.66 7.51
N GLY A 179 -12.45 12.73 8.17
CA GLY A 179 -13.12 14.03 8.18
C GLY A 179 -13.28 14.58 6.76
N ASN A 180 -12.16 14.72 6.05
CA ASN A 180 -12.15 15.20 4.67
C ASN A 180 -13.01 14.37 3.73
N ARG A 181 -13.07 13.03 3.90
CA ARG A 181 -13.94 12.16 3.09
C ARG A 181 -15.41 12.40 3.39
N ARG A 182 -15.77 12.53 4.67
CA ARG A 182 -17.14 12.79 5.11
C ARG A 182 -17.62 14.14 4.60
N ASP A 183 -16.79 15.17 4.69
CA ASP A 183 -17.09 16.50 4.13
C ASP A 183 -17.33 16.41 2.63
N ARG A 184 -16.41 15.78 1.89
CA ARG A 184 -16.60 15.53 0.45
C ARG A 184 -17.88 14.76 0.15
N LYS A 185 -18.23 13.76 0.98
CA LYS A 185 -19.46 12.97 0.82
C LYS A 185 -20.72 13.81 1.05
N MET A 186 -20.74 14.63 2.09
CA MET A 186 -21.84 15.55 2.39
C MET A 186 -22.01 16.62 1.30
N GLN A 187 -20.90 17.06 0.70
CA GLN A 187 -20.88 18.10 -0.33
C GLN A 187 -21.10 17.56 -1.75
N LYS A 188 -21.08 16.23 -1.96
CA LYS A 188 -21.12 15.59 -3.29
C LYS A 188 -22.42 15.90 -4.06
N THR A 189 -23.52 16.20 -3.40
CA THR A 189 -24.79 16.53 -4.08
C THR A 189 -25.05 18.04 -4.15
N VAL A 190 -24.19 18.85 -3.52
CA VAL A 190 -24.39 20.29 -3.32
C VAL A 190 -23.35 21.06 -4.15
N TYR A 191 -23.46 20.96 -5.48
CA TYR A 191 -22.57 21.67 -6.40
C TYR A 191 -23.10 23.03 -6.85
N ARG A 192 -24.42 23.16 -7.10
CA ARG A 192 -25.02 24.39 -7.69
C ARG A 192 -25.12 25.57 -6.74
N VAL A 193 -25.16 25.34 -5.43
CA VAL A 193 -25.39 26.38 -4.40
C VAL A 193 -24.18 26.59 -3.49
N ARG A 194 -22.99 26.22 -3.97
CA ARG A 194 -21.77 26.26 -3.17
C ARG A 194 -21.16 27.66 -3.17
N THR A 195 -21.49 28.44 -2.14
CA THR A 195 -20.81 29.72 -1.83
C THR A 195 -19.78 29.51 -0.74
N GLN A 196 -18.80 30.42 -0.61
CA GLN A 196 -17.81 30.38 0.46
C GLN A 196 -18.47 30.29 1.85
N ARG A 197 -19.44 31.17 2.13
CA ARG A 197 -20.21 31.18 3.38
C ARG A 197 -20.91 29.84 3.65
N ALA A 198 -21.46 29.19 2.62
CA ALA A 198 -22.11 27.88 2.77
C ALA A 198 -21.11 26.75 3.05
N ILE A 199 -19.89 26.84 2.51
CA ILE A 199 -18.79 25.90 2.82
C ILE A 199 -18.37 26.09 4.28
N GLU A 200 -18.10 27.33 4.70
CA GLU A 200 -17.68 27.67 6.06
C GLU A 200 -18.71 27.21 7.10
N GLY A 201 -20.00 27.51 6.88
CA GLY A 201 -21.07 27.06 7.79
C GLY A 201 -21.18 25.54 7.90
N ARG A 202 -21.03 24.81 6.79
CA ARG A 202 -21.06 23.34 6.80
C ARG A 202 -19.82 22.74 7.46
N LEU A 203 -18.65 23.35 7.27
CA LEU A 203 -17.43 22.96 7.98
C LEU A 203 -17.60 23.16 9.49
N GLY A 204 -18.15 24.31 9.91
CA GLY A 204 -18.44 24.62 11.32
C GLY A 204 -19.37 23.58 11.97
N LEU A 205 -20.46 23.22 11.30
CA LEU A 205 -21.38 22.16 11.77
C LEU A 205 -20.68 20.80 11.87
N ASP A 206 -19.83 20.47 10.92
CA ASP A 206 -19.11 19.20 10.90
C ASP A 206 -18.10 19.10 12.05
N LEU A 207 -17.34 20.18 12.30
CA LEU A 207 -16.43 20.33 13.44
C LEU A 207 -17.15 20.28 14.80
N GLN A 208 -18.31 20.96 14.92
CA GLN A 208 -19.14 20.89 16.13
C GLN A 208 -19.59 19.46 16.41
N ARG A 209 -20.00 18.72 15.37
CA ARG A 209 -20.40 17.32 15.49
C ARG A 209 -19.23 16.42 15.91
N GLU A 210 -18.00 16.71 15.47
CA GLU A 210 -16.79 16.00 15.91
C GLU A 210 -16.43 16.30 17.37
N ARG A 211 -16.51 17.57 17.78
CA ARG A 211 -16.31 17.98 19.19
C ARG A 211 -17.25 17.25 20.15
N GLN A 212 -18.48 16.95 19.71
CA GLN A 212 -19.45 16.18 20.47
C GLN A 212 -19.31 14.65 20.30
N GLY A 213 -18.26 14.16 19.63
CA GLY A 213 -18.06 12.75 19.28
C GLY A 213 -18.02 11.82 20.50
N ASP A 214 -17.23 12.14 21.51
CA ASP A 214 -17.05 11.32 22.70
C ASP A 214 -18.33 11.23 23.54
N GLY A 215 -19.04 12.35 23.68
CA GLY A 215 -20.34 12.41 24.33
C GLY A 215 -21.35 11.48 23.65
N ARG A 216 -21.45 11.54 22.31
CA ARG A 216 -22.35 10.66 21.54
C ARG A 216 -21.96 9.18 21.68
N ALA A 217 -20.68 8.85 21.64
CA ALA A 217 -20.22 7.47 21.80
C ALA A 217 -20.59 6.89 23.18
N ASN A 218 -20.47 7.71 24.23
CA ASN A 218 -20.90 7.35 25.57
C ASN A 218 -22.41 7.17 25.65
N THR A 219 -23.19 8.12 25.11
CA THR A 219 -24.66 8.02 25.06
C THR A 219 -25.11 6.76 24.32
N THR A 220 -24.57 6.47 23.14
CA THR A 220 -24.89 5.26 22.37
C THR A 220 -24.56 3.99 23.15
N ARG A 221 -23.42 3.95 23.84
CA ARG A 221 -23.03 2.80 24.68
C ARG A 221 -24.00 2.60 25.84
N THR A 222 -24.41 3.68 26.51
CA THR A 222 -25.39 3.64 27.60
C THR A 222 -26.75 3.15 27.10
N LEU A 223 -27.22 3.67 25.96
CA LEU A 223 -28.49 3.23 25.35
C LEU A 223 -28.45 1.75 24.93
N HIS A 224 -27.33 1.26 24.40
CA HIS A 224 -27.18 -0.16 24.07
C HIS A 224 -27.22 -1.04 25.32
N LYS A 225 -26.56 -0.64 26.41
CA LYS A 225 -26.61 -1.36 27.68
C LYS A 225 -28.04 -1.38 28.26
N ALA A 226 -28.74 -0.25 28.23
CA ALA A 226 -30.12 -0.15 28.71
C ALA A 226 -31.12 -0.96 27.88
N ARG A 227 -30.83 -1.22 26.60
CA ARG A 227 -31.65 -2.10 25.73
C ARG A 227 -31.34 -3.59 25.87
N ALA A 228 -30.20 -3.94 26.46
CA ALA A 228 -29.76 -5.31 26.65
C ALA A 228 -30.06 -5.85 28.07
N ALA A 229 -30.59 -4.99 28.94
CA ALA A 229 -31.17 -5.31 30.24
C ALA A 229 -32.69 -5.45 30.11
#